data_AF-A0A4Z2H6H5-F1
#
_entry.id   AF-A0A4Z2H6H5-F1
#
_cell.length_a   1.000
_cell.length_b   1.000
_cell.length_c   1.000
_cell.angle_alpha   90.00
_cell.angle_beta   90.00
_cell.angle_gamma   90.00
#
_symmetry.space_group_name_H-M   'P 1'
#
loop_
_entity.id
_entity.type
_entity.pdbx_description
1 polymer ?
#
loop_
_entity_poly.entity_id
_entity_poly.type
_entity_poly.pdbx_seq_one_letter_code
_entity_poly.pdbx_strand_id
1 'polypeptide(L)'
;MRDKRNSGCGRRESQRKKETEQRRGKGGLVELLVSFREQCFLNLEAPISRVCGYDTPFPHIFEPFYIPDKWKCFDAIKKMINY
;
A
#
# COMPACT_ATOMS: atom_id res chain seq x y z
N MET A 1 42.56 -12.45 21.45
CA MET A 1 42.37 -11.76 20.17
C MET A 1 40.95 -11.99 19.65
N ARG A 2 40.18 -10.93 19.39
CA ARG A 2 38.99 -11.00 18.55
C ARG A 2 39.45 -11.02 17.09
N ASP A 3 38.92 -11.92 16.27
CA ASP A 3 38.77 -11.65 14.84
C ASP A 3 37.54 -12.34 14.26
N LYS A 4 36.64 -11.48 13.77
CA LYS A 4 35.33 -11.75 13.19
C LYS A 4 35.49 -12.00 11.69
N ARG A 5 35.15 -13.18 11.16
CA ARG A 5 34.89 -13.31 9.71
C ARG A 5 33.79 -14.33 9.41
N ASN A 6 32.60 -13.76 9.21
CA ASN A 6 31.72 -14.04 8.08
C ASN A 6 30.87 -15.32 8.08
N SER A 7 29.79 -15.32 8.87
CA SER A 7 28.64 -16.22 8.69
C SER A 7 27.34 -15.44 8.81
N GLY A 8 27.02 -14.61 7.81
CA GLY A 8 25.79 -13.84 7.87
C GLY A 8 25.51 -12.97 6.66
N CYS A 9 25.21 -13.55 5.50
CA CYS A 9 24.56 -12.77 4.45
C CYS A 9 23.71 -13.59 3.47
N GLY A 10 22.96 -14.58 3.96
CA GLY A 10 21.97 -15.32 3.15
C GLY A 10 20.49 -15.03 3.50
N ARG A 11 20.21 -14.22 4.54
CA ARG A 11 18.85 -13.99 5.05
C ARG A 11 18.22 -12.64 4.72
N ARG A 12 18.95 -11.70 4.09
CA ARG A 12 18.41 -10.38 3.76
C ARG A 12 17.54 -10.36 2.49
N GLU A 13 17.75 -11.27 1.54
CA GLU A 13 16.95 -11.29 0.32
C GLU A 13 15.58 -11.98 0.50
N SER A 14 15.45 -12.90 1.45
CA SER A 14 14.18 -13.59 1.71
C SER A 14 13.16 -12.76 2.49
N GLN A 15 13.58 -11.70 3.19
CA GLN A 15 12.65 -10.77 3.85
C GLN A 15 12.04 -9.76 2.85
N ARG A 16 12.73 -9.47 1.75
CA ARG A 16 12.26 -8.55 0.69
C ARG A 16 11.10 -9.10 -0.14
N LYS A 17 10.84 -10.41 -0.04
CA LYS A 17 9.74 -11.09 -0.76
C LYS A 17 8.44 -11.15 0.02
N LYS A 18 8.39 -10.70 1.28
CA LYS A 18 7.12 -10.60 2.03
C LYS A 18 6.33 -9.32 1.70
N GLU A 19 6.95 -8.35 1.03
CA GLU A 19 6.31 -7.08 0.66
C GLU A 19 5.55 -7.17 -0.69
N THR A 20 5.69 -8.27 -1.43
CA THR A 20 5.06 -8.43 -2.76
C THR A 20 3.56 -8.77 -2.73
N GLU A 21 2.91 -8.81 -1.57
CA GLU A 21 1.47 -9.07 -1.41
C GLU A 21 0.66 -7.80 -1.07
N GLN A 22 1.11 -6.65 -1.56
CA GLN A 22 0.32 -5.41 -1.59
C GLN A 22 -0.05 -5.05 -3.04
N ARG A 23 -0.39 -6.07 -3.82
CA ARG A 23 -0.79 -5.93 -5.22
C ARG A 23 -2.15 -5.26 -5.30
N ARG A 24 -2.30 -4.35 -6.25
CA ARG A 24 -3.43 -3.41 -6.39
C ARG A 24 -4.82 -4.05 -6.53
N GLY A 25 -4.94 -5.38 -6.61
CA GLY A 25 -6.22 -6.06 -6.80
C GLY A 25 -6.53 -7.26 -5.91
N LYS A 26 -5.67 -7.64 -4.95
CA LYS A 26 -5.87 -8.88 -4.16
C LYS A 26 -5.44 -8.71 -2.71
N GLY A 27 -6.11 -7.83 -1.99
CA GLY A 27 -5.90 -7.65 -0.55
C GLY A 27 -7.22 -7.36 0.14
N GLY A 28 -7.41 -7.84 1.38
CA GLY A 28 -8.67 -7.81 2.12
C GLY A 28 -9.31 -6.41 2.29
N LEU A 29 -8.56 -5.34 2.03
CA LEU A 29 -9.14 -3.99 1.96
C LEU A 29 -10.19 -3.86 0.83
N VAL A 30 -10.02 -4.54 -0.31
CA VAL A 30 -10.98 -4.48 -1.42
C VAL A 30 -12.30 -5.15 -1.03
N GLU A 31 -12.23 -6.30 -0.38
CA GLU A 31 -13.40 -7.02 0.11
C GLU A 31 -14.17 -6.20 1.16
N LEU A 32 -13.44 -5.57 2.10
CA LEU A 32 -14.04 -4.67 3.09
C LEU A 32 -14.78 -3.50 2.43
N LEU A 33 -14.18 -2.87 1.43
CA LEU A 33 -14.78 -1.72 0.74
C LEU A 33 -16.03 -2.10 -0.05
N VAL A 34 -16.05 -3.28 -0.68
CA VAL A 34 -17.23 -3.81 -1.38
C VAL A 34 -18.36 -4.07 -0.39
N SER A 35 -18.07 -4.78 0.70
CA SER A 35 -19.06 -5.04 1.76
C SER A 35 -19.63 -3.75 2.36
N PHE A 36 -18.78 -2.75 2.62
CA PHE A 36 -19.25 -1.46 3.16
C PHE A 36 -20.12 -0.69 2.16
N ARG A 37 -19.74 -0.72 0.87
CA ARG A 37 -20.52 -0.08 -0.19
C ARG A 37 -21.89 -0.71 -0.37
N GLU A 38 -22.00 -2.04 -0.25
CA GLU A 38 -23.27 -2.76 -0.32
C GLU A 38 -24.17 -2.42 0.88
N GLN A 39 -23.60 -2.37 2.09
CA GLN A 39 -24.36 -2.06 3.31
C GLN A 39 -24.79 -0.59 3.41
N CYS A 40 -24.00 0.34 2.86
CA CYS A 40 -24.20 1.77 3.05
C CYS A 40 -24.56 2.52 1.76
N PHE A 41 -25.02 1.84 0.72
CA PHE A 41 -25.26 2.44 -0.60
C PHE A 41 -26.14 3.70 -0.58
N LEU A 42 -27.17 3.76 0.26
CA LEU A 42 -28.12 4.88 0.34
C LEU A 42 -27.61 6.06 1.19
N ASN A 43 -26.58 5.86 2.01
CA ASN A 43 -26.11 6.82 2.99
C ASN A 43 -24.76 7.45 2.62
N LEU A 44 -24.18 7.05 1.49
CA LEU A 44 -22.90 7.58 1.02
C LEU A 44 -23.12 8.85 0.19
N GLU A 45 -22.68 9.99 0.74
CA GLU A 45 -22.68 11.28 0.04
C GLU A 45 -21.54 11.37 -0.99
N ALA A 46 -20.46 10.61 -0.80
CA ALA A 46 -19.29 10.61 -1.66
C ALA A 46 -18.75 9.18 -1.90
N PRO A 47 -18.08 8.92 -3.03
CA PRO A 47 -17.53 7.60 -3.34
C PRO A 47 -16.35 7.24 -2.43
N ILE A 48 -16.27 5.96 -2.02
CA ILE A 48 -15.17 5.47 -1.18
C ILE A 48 -13.88 5.42 -2.00
N SER A 49 -12.94 6.31 -1.66
CA SER A 49 -11.62 6.39 -2.29
C SER A 49 -10.55 5.67 -1.47
N ARG A 50 -9.63 4.98 -2.13
CA ARG A 50 -8.48 4.32 -1.50
C ARG A 50 -7.18 4.90 -2.03
N VAL A 51 -6.25 5.18 -1.11
CA VAL A 51 -4.92 5.69 -1.44
C VAL A 51 -3.91 4.60 -1.14
N CYS A 52 -3.43 3.93 -2.18
CA CYS A 52 -2.48 2.82 -2.07
C CYS A 52 -1.23 3.13 -2.88
N GLY A 53 -0.18 2.32 -2.68
CA GLY A 53 1.00 2.32 -3.54
C GLY A 53 0.67 1.90 -4.98
N TYR A 54 1.60 2.17 -5.89
CA TYR A 54 1.45 1.80 -7.30
C TYR A 54 1.50 0.27 -7.47
N ASP A 55 0.96 -0.25 -8.57
CA ASP A 55 1.01 -1.70 -8.88
C ASP A 55 2.30 -2.07 -9.60
N THR A 56 3.41 -1.59 -9.07
CA THR A 56 4.75 -1.84 -9.62
C THR A 56 5.53 -2.63 -8.59
N PRO A 57 6.39 -3.59 -8.98
CA PRO A 57 7.27 -4.23 -8.02
C PRO A 57 8.08 -3.17 -7.28
N PHE A 58 8.35 -3.39 -5.98
CA PHE A 58 8.96 -2.40 -5.10
C PHE A 58 10.26 -1.83 -5.70
N PRO A 59 10.27 -0.55 -6.10
CA PRO A 59 11.43 0.03 -6.76
C PRO A 59 12.44 0.45 -5.70
N HIS A 60 13.69 -0.02 -5.83
CA HIS A 60 14.71 0.25 -4.81
C HIS A 60 15.08 1.73 -4.68
N ILE A 61 15.02 2.50 -5.77
CA ILE A 61 15.39 3.93 -5.81
C ILE A 61 14.16 4.84 -5.65
N PHE A 62 12.97 4.34 -6.00
CA PHE A 62 11.74 5.13 -6.03
C PHE A 62 10.79 4.81 -4.88
N GLU A 63 11.31 4.31 -3.76
CA GLU A 63 10.53 4.01 -2.55
C GLU A 63 9.67 5.20 -2.07
N PRO A 64 10.17 6.45 -2.00
CA PRO A 64 9.35 7.58 -1.54
C PRO A 64 8.16 7.90 -2.43
N PHE A 65 8.26 7.57 -3.73
CA PHE A 65 7.18 7.77 -4.69
C PHE A 65 6.17 6.63 -4.68
N TYR A 66 6.63 5.42 -4.30
CA TYR A 66 5.80 4.23 -4.23
C TYR A 66 4.85 4.27 -3.03
N ILE A 67 5.34 4.71 -1.87
CA ILE A 67 4.54 4.82 -0.65
C ILE A 67 3.52 5.98 -0.80
N PRO A 68 2.28 5.82 -0.32
CA PRO A 68 1.32 6.92 -0.30
C PRO A 68 1.76 8.00 0.70
N ASP A 69 2.22 9.14 0.20
CA ASP A 69 2.52 10.32 1.03
C ASP A 69 1.25 11.12 1.36
N LYS A 70 1.33 11.98 2.38
CA LYS A 70 0.25 12.86 2.85
C LYS A 70 -0.40 13.69 1.73
N TRP A 71 0.37 14.06 0.71
CA TRP A 71 -0.13 14.81 -0.44
C TRP A 71 -1.11 14.00 -1.29
N LYS A 72 -0.88 12.69 -1.46
CA LYS A 72 -1.81 11.80 -2.17
C LYS A 72 -3.10 11.63 -1.38
N CYS A 73 -3.02 11.55 -0.05
CA CYS A 73 -4.20 11.53 0.82
C CYS A 73 -5.00 12.83 0.73
N PHE A 74 -4.31 13.98 0.75
CA PHE A 74 -4.96 15.28 0.61
C PHE A 74 -5.68 15.44 -0.73
N ASP A 75 -5.05 15.04 -1.84
CA ASP A 75 -5.68 15.07 -3.16
C ASP A 75 -6.91 14.15 -3.23
N ALA A 76 -6.85 12.97 -2.62
CA ALA A 76 -7.99 12.07 -2.54
C ALA A 76 -9.16 12.66 -1.72
N ILE A 77 -8.87 13.29 -0.58
CA ILE A 77 -9.89 13.97 0.25
C ILE A 77 -10.51 15.13 -0.53
N LYS A 78 -9.69 15.95 -1.21
CA LYS A 78 -10.18 17.06 -2.02
C LYS A 78 -11.11 16.59 -3.15
N LYS A 79 -10.78 15.48 -3.81
CA LYS A 79 -11.65 14.86 -4.82
C LYS A 79 -12.95 14.32 -4.24
N MET A 80 -12.91 13.79 -3.02
CA MET A 80 -14.09 13.26 -2.34
C MET A 80 -15.07 14.35 -1.91
N ILE A 81 -14.56 15.51 -1.48
CA ILE A 81 -15.38 16.68 -1.10
C ILE A 81 -16.03 17.34 -2.32
N ASN A 82 -15.36 17.29 -3.49
CA ASN A 82 -15.83 17.92 -4.73
C ASN A 82 -16.67 17.00 -5.63
N TYR A 83 -17.22 15.91 -5.09
CA TYR A 83 -18.07 14.96 -5.81
C TYR A 83 -19.55 15.32 -5.62
#